data_AF-A0A662W019-F1
#
_entry.id   AF-A0A662W019-F1
#
_cell.length_a   1.000
_cell.length_b   1.000
_cell.length_c   1.000
_cell.angle_alpha   90.00
_cell.angle_beta   90.00
_cell.angle_gamma   90.00
#
_symmetry.space_group_name_H-M   'P 1'
#
loop_
_entity.id
_entity.type
_entity.pdbx_description
1 polymer ?
#
loop_
_entity_poly.entity_id
_entity_poly.type
_entity_poly.pdbx_seq_one_letter_code
_entity_poly.pdbx_strand_id
1 'polypeptide(L)' 'MGKRNVKLVSMPPEYKHKIKQGAKTLGISESEFIRRAIDEYLVKLGLPVIPSLDNQDHLERSSVLKV' A
#
# COMPACT_ATOMS: atom_id res chain seq x y z
N MET A 1 -5.86 23.64 -11.53
CA MET A 1 -5.58 22.21 -11.22
C MET A 1 -4.12 22.08 -10.82
N GLY A 2 -3.83 22.03 -9.52
CA GLY A 2 -2.45 21.92 -9.00
C GLY A 2 -1.89 20.52 -9.24
N LYS A 3 -0.77 20.42 -9.98
CA LYS A 3 -0.04 19.17 -10.16
C LYS A 3 0.55 18.77 -8.81
N ARG A 4 0.04 17.69 -8.20
CA ARG A 4 0.66 17.08 -7.02
C ARG A 4 2.06 16.60 -7.42
N ASN A 5 3.10 17.27 -6.94
CA ASN A 5 4.49 16.83 -7.05
C ASN A 5 4.68 15.63 -6.11
N VAL A 6 4.24 14.44 -6.54
CA VAL A 6 4.61 13.19 -5.89
C VAL A 6 6.07 12.96 -6.19
N LYS A 7 6.96 13.30 -5.24
CA LYS A 7 8.35 12.85 -5.27
C LYS A 7 8.32 11.33 -5.25
N LEU A 8 8.50 10.73 -6.42
CA LEU A 8 8.61 9.28 -6.56
C LEU A 8 9.85 8.87 -5.76
N VAL A 9 9.67 8.08 -4.71
CA VAL A 9 10.80 7.50 -4.00
C VAL A 9 11.55 6.63 -5.00
N SER A 10 12.73 7.07 -5.42
CA SER A 10 13.58 6.32 -6.33
C SER A 10 14.18 5.16 -5.54
N MET A 11 13.63 3.97 -5.75
CA MET A 11 14.16 2.73 -5.20
C MET A 11 15.26 2.17 -6.13
N PRO A 12 16.37 1.64 -5.59
CA PRO A 12 17.34 0.91 -6.39
C PRO A 12 16.67 -0.23 -7.17
N PRO A 13 17.15 -0.57 -8.39
CA PRO A 13 16.51 -1.56 -9.25
C PRO A 13 16.40 -2.95 -8.60
N GLU A 14 17.36 -3.31 -7.75
CA GLU A 14 17.38 -4.54 -6.97
C GLU A 14 16.18 -4.63 -6.00
N TYR A 15 15.79 -3.52 -5.39
CA TYR A 15 14.64 -3.48 -4.48
C TYR A 15 13.33 -3.61 -5.23
N LYS A 16 13.24 -3.03 -6.44
CA LYS A 16 12.05 -3.19 -7.30
C LYS A 16 11.79 -4.67 -7.63
N HIS A 17 12.85 -5.45 -7.89
CA HIS A 17 12.70 -6.88 -8.11
C HIS A 17 12.22 -7.62 -6.86
N LYS A 18 12.79 -7.32 -5.69
CA LYS A 18 12.39 -7.93 -4.41
C LYS A 18 10.92 -7.63 -4.08
N ILE A 19 10.49 -6.39 -4.24
CA ILE A 19 9.09 -5.96 -4.01
C ILE A 19 8.15 -6.73 -4.94
N LYS A 20 8.46 -6.78 -6.24
CA LYS A 20 7.63 -7.48 -7.21
C LYS A 20 7.51 -8.98 -6.92
N GLN A 21 8.63 -9.63 -6.57
CA GLN A 21 8.62 -11.05 -6.21
C GLN A 21 7.85 -11.29 -4.92
N GLY A 22 8.09 -10.51 -3.87
CA GLY A 22 7.40 -10.64 -2.59
C GLY A 22 5.88 -10.44 -2.71
N ALA A 23 5.47 -9.39 -3.42
CA ALA A 23 4.06 -9.12 -3.68
C ALA A 23 3.39 -10.25 -4.48
N LYS A 24 4.06 -10.77 -5.52
CA LYS A 24 3.56 -11.89 -6.32
C LYS A 24 3.42 -13.17 -5.50
N THR A 25 4.41 -13.50 -4.67
CA THR A 25 4.39 -14.70 -3.81
C THR A 25 3.23 -14.67 -2.81
N LEU A 26 2.90 -13.49 -2.29
CA LEU A 26 1.81 -13.31 -1.32
C LEU A 26 0.45 -13.03 -1.98
N GLY A 27 0.39 -12.86 -3.30
CA GLY A 27 -0.85 -12.53 -4.01
C GLY A 27 -1.43 -11.16 -3.66
N ILE A 28 -0.59 -10.19 -3.28
CA ILE A 28 -0.99 -8.82 -2.91
C ILE A 28 -0.38 -7.79 -3.86
N SER A 29 -0.83 -6.52 -3.77
CA SER A 29 -0.24 -5.43 -4.55
C SER A 29 1.17 -5.07 -4.04
N GLU A 30 2.01 -4.52 -4.93
CA GLU A 30 3.34 -4.03 -4.53
C GLU A 30 3.25 -2.96 -3.44
N SER A 31 2.25 -2.09 -3.48
CA SER A 31 2.01 -1.07 -2.46
C SER A 31 1.64 -1.67 -1.10
N GLU A 32 0.77 -2.68 -1.08
CA GLU A 32 0.40 -3.40 0.15
C GLU A 32 1.60 -4.12 0.75
N PHE A 33 2.42 -4.75 -0.10
CA PHE A 33 3.66 -5.40 0.35
C PHE A 33 4.61 -4.41 1.02
N ILE A 34 4.82 -3.24 0.41
CA ILE A 34 5.67 -2.18 0.98
C ILE A 34 5.11 -1.68 2.31
N ARG A 35 3.79 -1.43 2.40
CA ARG A 35 3.14 -0.99 3.65
C ARG A 35 3.39 -1.98 4.78
N ARG A 36 3.14 -3.27 4.54
CA ARG A 36 3.38 -4.33 5.54
C ARG A 36 4.84 -4.43 5.96
N ALA A 37 5.76 -4.32 5.01
CA ALA A 37 7.19 -4.37 5.31
C ALA A 37 7.64 -3.18 6.19
N ILE A 38 7.09 -1.99 5.94
CA ILE A 38 7.33 -0.81 6.78
C ILE A 38 6.74 -1.03 8.17
N ASP A 39 5.47 -1.46 8.25
CA ASP A 39 4.78 -1.69 9.52
C ASP A 39 5.53 -2.72 10.38
N GLU A 40 5.93 -3.85 9.79
CA GLU A 40 6.68 -4.89 10.49
C GLU A 40 8.04 -4.37 11.00
N TYR A 41 8.73 -3.55 10.21
CA TYR A 41 9.99 -2.93 10.62
C TYR A 41 9.80 -1.95 11.78
N LEU A 42 8.76 -1.12 11.74
CA LEU A 42 8.43 -0.19 12.81
C LEU A 42 8.08 -0.94 14.11
N VAL A 43 7.28 -2.00 14.04
CA VAL A 43 6.97 -2.85 15.22
C VAL A 43 8.25 -3.43 15.83
N LYS A 44 9.19 -3.92 15.02
CA LYS A 44 10.48 -4.44 15.50
C LYS A 44 11.32 -3.38 16.21
N LEU A 45 11.18 -2.11 15.83
CA LEU A 45 11.82 -0.99 16.49
C LEU A 45 11.04 -0.46 17.72
N GLY A 46 9.87 -1.03 18.03
CA GLY A 46 8.98 -0.53 19.09
C GLY A 46 8.30 0.79 18.74
N LEU A 47 8.25 1.14 17.45
CA LEU A 47 7.61 2.36 16.96
C LEU A 47 6.12 2.12 16.70
N PRO A 48 5.25 3.11 16.97
CA PRO A 48 3.82 2.98 16.71
C PRO A 48 3.55 2.85 15.21
N VAL A 49 2.71 1.88 14.85
CA VAL A 49 2.21 1.69 13.48
C VAL A 49 0.82 2.29 13.38
N ILE A 50 0.58 3.07 12.32
CA ILE A 50 -0.75 3.60 11.99
C ILE A 50 -1.38 2.63 10.98
N PRO A 51 -2.47 1.92 11.33
CA PRO A 51 -3.14 1.04 10.38
C PRO A 51 -3.66 1.83 9.18
N SER A 52 -3.27 1.43 7.98
CA SER A 52 -3.73 2.04 6.73
C SER A 52 -5.21 1.69 6.50
N LEU A 53 -6.09 2.69 6.60
CA LEU A 53 -7.55 2.59 6.51
C LEU A 53 -8.08 2.57 5.06
N ASP A 54 -7.31 2.06 4.10
CA ASP A 54 -7.61 2.23 2.66
C ASP A 54 -8.62 1.22 2.07
N ASN A 55 -9.46 0.55 2.88
CA ASN A 55 -10.40 -0.47 2.37
C ASN A 55 -11.87 -0.31 2.84
N GLN A 56 -12.32 0.86 3.28
CA GLN A 56 -13.73 1.06 3.68
C GLN A 56 -14.61 1.90 2.75
N ASP A 57 -14.12 2.34 1.58
CA ASP A 57 -14.88 3.29 0.73
C ASP A 57 -15.28 2.79 -0.68
N HIS A 58 -15.34 1.48 -0.93
CA HIS A 58 -15.76 1.00 -2.25
C HIS A 58 -16.86 -0.08 -2.30
N LEU A 59 -17.62 -0.27 -1.21
CA LEU A 59 -18.80 -1.16 -1.19
C LEU A 59 -20.14 -0.44 -0.94
N GLU A 60 -20.17 0.90 -0.86
CA GLU A 60 -21.39 1.67 -0.59
C GLU A 60 -21.82 2.55 -1.79
N ARG A 61 -21.72 2.05 -3.03
CA ARG A 61 -22.27 2.75 -4.22
C ARG A 61 -23.05 1.86 -5.19
N SER A 62 -23.32 0.61 -4.85
CA SER A 62 -24.10 -0.31 -5.71
C SER A 62 -25.56 -0.51 -5.28
N SER A 63 -26.04 0.16 -4.22
CA SER A 63 -27.40 -0.04 -3.68
C SER A 63 -28.40 1.10 -3.95
N VAL A 64 -28.05 2.15 -4.70
CA VAL A 64 -29.02 3.19 -5.10
C VAL A 64 -29.34 3.09 -6.59
N LEU A 65 -29.86 1.93 -7.00
CA LEU A 65 -30.74 1.85 -8.16
C LEU A 65 -31.86 0.86 -7.81
N LYS A 66 -32.85 1.35 -7.06
CA LYS A 66 -34.09 0.61 -6.82
C LYS A 66 -35.26 1.56 -7.08
N VAL A 67 -35.84 1.35 -8.27
CA VAL A 67 -37.21 1.63 -8.74
C VAL A 67 -37.67 3.08 -8.75
#